data_AF-A0A5S3PBG6-F1
#
_entry.id   AF-A0A5S3PBG6-F1
#
_cell.length_a   1.000
_cell.length_b   1.000
_cell.length_c   1.000
_cell.angle_alpha   90.00
_cell.angle_beta   90.00
_cell.angle_gamma   90.00
#
_symmetry.space_group_name_H-M   'P 1'
#
loop_
_entity.id
_entity.type
_entity.pdbx_description
1 polymer ?
#
loop_
_entity_poly.entity_id
_entity_poly.type
_entity_poly.pdbx_seq_one_letter_code
_entity_poly.pdbx_strand_id
1 'polypeptide(L)'
;MKKLIPLLLFTFLFVSCKPDVKSVKKEVGLKTETSQKDKKYEEGRSLFLINCASCHSTQMNKIMTAPALGGVTKRREKKWLYDYTRNSMEMFKNGDSIAVELRNQGWALMTSFPDLTDEKLDIIYYFVEKKFEIGDEIRVMD
;
A
#
# COMPACT_ATOMS: atom_id res chain seq x y z
N MET A 1 -53.63 -67.01 -17.37
CA MET A 1 -54.81 -66.34 -16.76
C MET A 1 -54.32 -65.00 -16.23
N LYS A 2 -54.70 -63.91 -16.90
CA LYS A 2 -55.68 -62.92 -16.42
C LYS A 2 -55.16 -62.03 -15.27
N LYS A 3 -54.78 -60.82 -15.69
CA LYS A 3 -55.13 -59.49 -15.12
C LYS A 3 -54.72 -59.19 -13.67
N LEU A 4 -53.97 -58.10 -13.45
CA LEU A 4 -54.55 -56.82 -12.98
C LEU A 4 -53.44 -55.72 -12.90
N ILE A 5 -53.62 -54.66 -13.69
CA ILE A 5 -53.07 -53.30 -13.51
C ILE A 5 -54.16 -52.57 -12.70
N PRO A 6 -53.92 -51.72 -11.67
CA PRO A 6 -53.39 -50.37 -11.92
C PRO A 6 -52.76 -49.59 -10.74
N LEU A 7 -52.23 -48.42 -11.11
CA LEU A 7 -52.27 -47.17 -10.34
C LEU A 7 -51.47 -47.10 -9.02
N LEU A 8 -50.23 -46.64 -9.11
CA LEU A 8 -49.81 -45.53 -8.26
C LEU A 8 -48.94 -44.59 -9.09
N LEU A 9 -49.53 -43.43 -9.39
CA LEU A 9 -48.85 -42.29 -9.96
C LEU A 9 -47.60 -41.98 -9.14
N PHE A 10 -46.44 -41.97 -9.77
CA PHE A 10 -45.44 -40.95 -9.46
C PHE A 10 -44.81 -40.52 -10.76
N THR A 11 -45.58 -39.73 -11.51
CA THR A 11 -45.03 -38.80 -12.50
C THR A 11 -44.15 -37.80 -11.76
N PHE A 12 -42.93 -38.20 -11.41
CA PHE A 12 -41.88 -37.24 -11.15
C PHE A 12 -41.05 -37.14 -12.42
N LEU A 13 -41.63 -36.40 -13.37
CA LEU A 13 -40.83 -35.53 -14.21
C LEU A 13 -40.13 -34.56 -13.26
N PHE A 14 -38.98 -34.97 -12.71
CA PHE A 14 -37.95 -34.03 -12.31
C PHE A 14 -37.46 -33.40 -13.61
N VAL A 15 -38.24 -32.42 -14.09
CA VAL A 15 -37.77 -31.35 -14.94
C VAL A 15 -36.54 -30.81 -14.21
N SER A 16 -35.38 -31.12 -14.78
CA SER A 16 -34.10 -30.56 -14.38
C SER A 16 -34.13 -29.08 -14.72
N CYS A 17 -34.73 -28.28 -13.84
CA CYS A 17 -34.55 -26.84 -13.85
C CYS A 17 -33.15 -26.59 -13.27
N LYS A 18 -32.14 -26.60 -14.14
CA LYS A 18 -30.87 -25.96 -13.81
C LYS A 18 -31.18 -24.47 -13.62
N PRO A 19 -30.88 -23.86 -12.46
CA PRO A 19 -30.87 -22.42 -12.37
C PRO A 19 -29.70 -21.91 -13.20
N ASP A 20 -30.02 -21.39 -14.39
CA ASP A 20 -29.10 -20.60 -15.21
C ASP A 20 -28.94 -19.23 -14.53
N VAL A 21 -28.11 -19.18 -13.49
CA VAL A 21 -27.61 -17.92 -12.95
C VAL A 21 -26.55 -17.43 -13.92
N LYS A 22 -27.01 -16.70 -14.94
CA LYS A 22 -26.17 -15.75 -15.68
C LYS A 22 -25.64 -14.71 -14.71
N SER A 23 -24.53 -15.05 -14.06
CA SER A 23 -23.56 -14.10 -13.54
C SER A 23 -22.83 -13.49 -14.74
N VAL A 24 -23.53 -12.68 -15.54
CA VAL A 24 -22.88 -11.70 -16.41
C VAL A 24 -22.87 -10.42 -15.59
N LYS A 25 -21.77 -10.25 -14.85
CA LYS A 25 -21.42 -9.01 -14.17
C LYS A 25 -21.50 -7.88 -15.18
N LYS A 26 -22.47 -7.00 -14.96
CA LYS A 26 -22.56 -5.66 -15.52
C LYS A 26 -21.18 -5.01 -15.45
N GLU A 27 -20.69 -4.60 -16.60
CA GLU A 27 -19.47 -3.82 -16.77
C GLU A 27 -19.54 -2.56 -15.91
N VAL A 28 -18.72 -2.54 -14.87
CA VAL A 28 -18.23 -1.32 -14.24
C VAL A 28 -16.73 -1.49 -14.21
N GLY A 29 -16.06 -0.80 -15.12
CA GLY A 29 -14.61 -0.79 -15.25
C GLY A 29 -13.97 -0.24 -13.99
N LEU A 30 -13.36 -1.14 -13.19
CA LEU A 30 -12.42 -0.80 -12.12
C LEU A 30 -11.66 -2.07 -11.68
N LYS A 31 -10.98 -2.77 -12.60
CA LYS A 31 -10.19 -3.97 -12.25
C LYS A 31 -8.96 -4.11 -13.14
N THR A 32 -8.03 -3.17 -13.02
CA THR A 32 -6.64 -3.34 -13.46
C THR A 32 -5.68 -2.49 -12.61
N GLU A 33 -6.12 -1.36 -12.06
CA GLU A 33 -5.25 -0.53 -11.20
C GLU A 33 -5.11 -1.03 -9.75
N THR A 34 -6.14 -1.66 -9.18
CA THR A 34 -6.13 -2.12 -7.78
C THR A 34 -5.14 -3.26 -7.55
N SER A 35 -5.04 -4.22 -8.47
CA SER A 35 -4.13 -5.38 -8.33
C SER A 35 -2.64 -4.98 -8.28
N GLN A 36 -2.23 -3.98 -9.07
CA GLN A 36 -0.83 -3.53 -9.10
C GLN A 36 -0.53 -2.55 -7.96
N LYS A 37 -1.50 -1.72 -7.59
CA LYS A 37 -1.46 -0.82 -6.43
C LYS A 37 -1.27 -1.59 -5.12
N ASP A 38 -1.95 -2.72 -4.96
CA ASP A 38 -1.84 -3.57 -3.77
C ASP A 38 -0.46 -4.23 -3.68
N LYS A 39 0.06 -4.75 -4.81
CA LYS A 39 1.42 -5.34 -4.83
C LYS A 39 2.51 -4.30 -4.52
N LYS A 40 2.46 -3.12 -5.15
CA LYS A 40 3.42 -2.03 -4.90
C LYS A 40 3.36 -1.55 -3.45
N TYR A 41 2.17 -1.48 -2.88
CA TYR A 41 1.98 -1.11 -1.47
C TYR A 41 2.62 -2.14 -0.52
N GLU A 42 2.38 -3.43 -0.72
CA GLU A 42 2.96 -4.48 0.13
C GLU A 42 4.48 -4.62 -0.01
N GLU A 43 5.00 -4.44 -1.23
CA GLU A 43 6.45 -4.38 -1.46
C GLU A 43 7.08 -3.17 -0.76
N GLY A 44 6.47 -1.98 -0.89
CA GLY A 44 6.92 -0.77 -0.20
C GLY A 44 6.83 -0.89 1.31
N ARG A 45 5.79 -1.54 1.83
CA ARG A 45 5.67 -1.88 3.24
C ARG A 45 6.84 -2.75 3.70
N SER A 46 7.17 -3.78 2.93
CA SER A 46 8.26 -4.71 3.26
C SER A 46 9.62 -4.00 3.24
N LEU A 47 9.90 -3.20 2.20
CA LEU A 47 11.11 -2.39 2.12
C LEU A 47 11.20 -1.37 3.26
N PHE A 48 10.10 -0.70 3.62
CA PHE A 48 10.06 0.24 4.72
C PHE A 48 10.34 -0.43 6.07
N LEU A 49 9.77 -1.61 6.32
CA LEU A 49 9.99 -2.34 7.55
C LEU A 49 11.46 -2.74 7.73
N ILE A 50 12.13 -3.12 6.65
CA ILE A 50 13.55 -3.51 6.68
C ILE A 50 14.47 -2.30 6.86
N ASN A 51 14.21 -1.21 6.13
CA ASN A 51 15.18 -0.12 6.00
C ASN A 51 14.86 1.11 6.87
N CYS A 52 13.60 1.33 7.26
CA CYS A 52 13.16 2.62 7.80
C CYS A 52 12.48 2.52 9.17
N ALA A 53 11.80 1.41 9.46
CA ALA A 53 10.92 1.26 10.62
C ALA A 53 11.63 1.22 11.98
N SER A 54 12.96 1.11 12.00
CA SER A 54 13.76 1.25 13.22
C SER A 54 13.69 2.66 13.80
N CYS A 55 13.49 3.68 12.95
CA CYS A 55 13.51 5.09 13.35
C CYS A 55 12.21 5.83 13.02
N HIS A 56 11.52 5.45 11.93
CA HIS A 56 10.30 6.12 11.48
C HIS A 56 9.05 5.29 11.77
N SER A 57 7.97 5.97 12.14
CA SER A 57 6.70 5.31 12.43
C SER A 57 6.06 4.71 11.20
N THR A 58 5.61 3.45 11.31
CA THR A 58 4.79 2.76 10.29
C THR A 58 3.39 3.37 10.13
N GLN A 59 2.96 4.24 11.05
CA GLN A 59 1.71 4.99 10.94
C GLN A 59 1.88 6.32 10.18
N MET A 60 3.12 6.69 9.84
CA MET A 60 3.51 7.90 9.11
C MET A 60 3.19 9.24 9.78
N ASN A 61 2.29 9.29 10.74
CA ASN A 61 1.85 10.52 11.40
C ASN A 61 2.37 10.70 12.83
N LYS A 62 3.24 9.79 13.31
CA LYS A 62 3.82 9.85 14.65
C LYS A 62 5.32 10.09 14.59
N ILE A 63 5.81 10.93 15.49
CA ILE A 63 7.23 11.09 15.79
C ILE A 63 7.73 9.86 16.56
N MET A 64 8.93 9.40 16.22
CA MET A 64 9.68 8.38 16.97
C MET A 64 11.10 8.89 17.19
N THR A 65 12.12 8.05 16.99
CA THR A 65 13.54 8.45 16.93
C THR A 65 13.78 9.47 15.82
N ALA A 66 12.97 9.43 14.76
CA ALA A 66 13.02 10.33 13.62
C ALA A 66 11.63 10.94 13.33
N PRO A 67 11.53 12.03 12.53
CA PRO A 67 10.27 12.74 12.34
C PRO A 67 9.24 11.90 11.57
N ALA A 68 7.97 12.31 11.68
CA ALA A 68 6.87 11.74 10.92
C ALA A 68 7.08 11.94 9.40
N LEU A 69 6.86 10.88 8.61
CA LEU A 69 7.09 10.88 7.16
C LEU A 69 5.82 11.09 6.33
N GLY A 70 4.64 11.10 6.94
CA GLY A 70 3.38 11.30 6.22
C GLY A 70 3.38 12.63 5.47
N GLY A 71 3.03 12.62 4.18
CA GLY A 71 3.01 13.81 3.34
C GLY A 71 4.39 14.36 2.96
N VAL A 72 5.47 13.60 3.17
CA VAL A 72 6.84 14.06 2.90
C VAL A 72 7.07 14.38 1.42
N THR A 73 6.41 13.66 0.50
CA THR A 73 6.56 13.92 -0.94
C THR A 73 5.88 15.23 -1.37
N LYS A 74 4.97 15.76 -0.56
CA LYS A 74 4.38 17.10 -0.75
C LYS A 74 5.27 18.21 -0.19
N ARG A 75 6.13 17.87 0.79
CA ARG A 75 7.02 18.83 1.46
C ARG A 75 8.38 18.96 0.80
N ARG A 76 8.82 17.97 0.03
CA ARG A 76 10.18 17.89 -0.54
C ARG A 76 10.16 17.29 -1.93
N GLU A 77 11.06 17.77 -2.78
CA GLU A 77 11.22 17.25 -4.13
C GLU A 77 11.76 15.81 -4.12
N LYS A 78 11.32 15.02 -5.11
CA LYS A 78 11.70 13.62 -5.28
C LYS A 78 13.22 13.42 -5.26
N LYS A 79 13.96 14.23 -6.01
CA LYS A 79 15.42 14.12 -6.11
C LYS A 79 16.09 14.32 -4.75
N TRP A 80 15.68 15.36 -4.01
CA TRP A 80 16.22 15.64 -2.67
C TRP A 80 15.96 14.47 -1.72
N LEU A 81 14.75 13.91 -1.74
CA LEU A 81 14.39 12.75 -0.91
C LEU A 81 15.28 11.54 -1.20
N TYR A 82 15.62 11.32 -2.47
CA TYR A 82 16.46 10.20 -2.89
C TYR A 82 17.89 10.38 -2.43
N ASP A 83 18.45 11.57 -2.68
CA ASP A 83 19.81 11.90 -2.27
C ASP A 83 19.96 11.85 -0.75
N TYR A 84 18.97 12.36 -0.01
CA TYR A 84 18.99 12.37 1.45
C TYR A 84 18.89 10.97 2.04
N THR A 85 18.03 10.11 1.46
CA THR A 85 17.94 8.70 1.86
C THR A 85 19.24 7.96 1.58
N ARG A 86 19.89 8.22 0.44
CA ARG A 86 21.15 7.56 0.12
C ARG A 86 22.29 8.05 0.99
N ASN A 87 22.38 9.35 1.27
CA ASN A 87 23.49 9.90 2.04
C ASN A 87 23.18 11.27 2.68
N SER A 88 22.36 11.27 3.73
CA SER A 88 22.05 12.49 4.50
C SER A 88 23.29 13.17 5.10
N MET A 89 24.33 12.40 5.45
CA MET A 89 25.55 12.93 6.03
C MET A 89 26.35 13.76 5.03
N GLU A 90 26.47 13.28 3.79
CA GLU A 90 27.15 14.02 2.72
C GLU A 90 26.43 15.32 2.40
N MET A 91 25.09 15.28 2.33
CA MET A 91 24.29 16.50 2.12
C MET A 91 24.51 17.51 3.26
N PHE A 92 24.50 17.05 4.51
CA PHE A 92 24.79 17.91 5.65
C PHE A 92 26.21 18.51 5.59
N LYS A 93 27.22 17.70 5.28
CA LYS A 93 28.62 18.15 5.15
C LYS A 93 28.80 19.19 4.04
N ASN A 94 28.07 19.03 2.94
CA ASN A 94 28.08 19.96 1.81
C ASN A 94 27.20 21.21 2.04
N GLY A 95 26.60 21.35 3.23
CA GLY A 95 25.84 22.53 3.61
C GLY A 95 24.44 22.59 3.01
N ASP A 96 23.83 21.45 2.65
CA ASP A 96 22.41 21.41 2.26
C ASP A 96 21.56 22.03 3.38
N SER A 97 20.83 23.10 3.04
CA SER A 97 20.14 23.93 4.02
C SER A 97 19.09 23.15 4.82
N ILE A 98 18.40 22.20 4.17
CA ILE A 98 17.38 21.37 4.81
C ILE A 98 18.04 20.34 5.74
N ALA A 99 19.12 19.69 5.30
CA ALA A 99 19.88 18.78 6.15
C ALA A 99 20.42 19.48 7.40
N VAL A 100 20.95 20.70 7.25
CA VAL A 100 21.42 21.53 8.37
C VAL A 100 20.27 21.92 9.29
N GLU A 101 19.13 22.34 8.74
CA GLU A 101 17.95 22.67 9.53
C GLU A 101 17.45 21.48 10.35
N LEU A 102 17.33 20.30 9.74
CA LEU A 102 16.90 19.08 10.45
C LEU A 102 17.83 18.75 11.62
N ARG A 103 19.15 18.95 11.46
CA ARG A 103 20.12 18.80 12.55
C ARG A 103 19.95 19.84 13.65
N ASN A 104 19.69 21.09 13.29
CA ASN A 104 19.44 22.15 14.25
C ASN A 104 18.12 21.96 15.01
N GLN A 105 17.14 21.27 14.40
CA GLN A 105 15.90 20.83 15.06
C GLN A 105 16.12 19.66 16.04
N GLY A 106 17.34 19.13 16.15
CA GLY A 106 17.69 18.06 17.09
C GLY A 106 17.57 16.65 16.53
N TRP A 107 17.27 16.47 15.24
CA TRP A 107 17.23 15.15 14.62
C TRP A 107 18.65 14.60 14.40
N ALA A 108 18.80 13.28 14.50
CA ALA A 108 20.00 12.61 14.03
C ALA A 108 20.05 12.60 12.49
N LEU A 109 21.27 12.52 11.91
CA LEU A 109 21.41 12.18 10.50
C LEU A 109 20.94 10.74 10.26
N MET A 110 20.26 10.50 9.15
CA MET A 110 19.86 9.16 8.75
C MET A 110 21.08 8.32 8.39
N THR A 111 21.02 7.02 8.69
CA THR A 111 21.94 6.03 8.11
C THR A 111 21.87 6.10 6.58
N SER A 112 22.99 5.80 5.92
CA SER A 112 23.08 5.84 4.45
C SER A 112 22.53 4.56 3.83
N PHE A 113 21.75 4.69 2.77
CA PHE A 113 21.17 3.56 2.01
C PHE A 113 21.60 3.60 0.53
N PRO A 114 22.90 3.52 0.21
CA PRO A 114 23.40 3.69 -1.16
C PRO A 114 22.87 2.64 -2.14
N ASP A 115 22.51 1.45 -1.65
CA ASP A 115 22.05 0.32 -2.47
C ASP A 115 20.56 0.38 -2.83
N LEU A 116 19.80 1.36 -2.30
CA LEU A 116 18.42 1.56 -2.70
C LEU A 116 18.39 2.25 -4.07
N THR A 117 17.93 1.51 -5.08
CA THR A 117 17.69 2.01 -6.44
C THR A 117 16.53 3.02 -6.45
N ASP A 118 16.44 3.83 -7.51
CA ASP A 118 15.33 4.78 -7.67
C ASP A 118 13.98 4.06 -7.65
N GLU A 119 13.89 2.87 -8.26
CA GLU A 119 12.67 2.04 -8.22
C GLU A 119 12.28 1.64 -6.80
N LYS A 120 13.23 1.18 -5.98
CA LYS A 120 12.95 0.83 -4.58
C LYS A 120 12.54 2.06 -3.77
N LEU A 121 13.18 3.21 -3.99
CA LEU A 121 12.80 4.47 -3.34
C LEU A 121 11.39 4.91 -3.77
N ASP A 122 11.05 4.81 -5.05
CA ASP A 122 9.70 5.07 -5.55
C ASP A 122 8.66 4.19 -4.86
N ILE A 123 8.96 2.91 -4.66
CA ILE A 123 8.07 1.96 -3.98
C ILE A 123 7.94 2.28 -2.48
N ILE A 124 9.05 2.64 -1.81
CA ILE A 124 9.05 3.05 -0.40
C ILE A 124 8.22 4.32 -0.20
N TYR A 125 8.49 5.38 -0.96
CA TYR A 125 7.76 6.65 -0.83
C TYR A 125 6.30 6.52 -1.25
N TYR A 126 6.00 5.65 -2.21
CA TYR A 126 4.61 5.29 -2.52
C TYR A 126 3.89 4.70 -1.31
N PHE A 127 4.52 3.76 -0.60
CA PHE A 127 3.96 3.20 0.63
C PHE A 127 3.78 4.27 1.72
N VAL A 128 4.79 5.13 1.93
CA VAL A 128 4.72 6.22 2.93
C VAL A 128 3.50 7.12 2.70
N GLU A 129 3.29 7.59 1.48
CA GLU A 129 2.16 8.47 1.16
C GLU A 129 0.83 7.74 1.25
N LYS A 130 0.72 6.54 0.67
CA LYS A 130 -0.54 5.77 0.70
C LYS A 130 -0.92 5.35 2.11
N LYS A 131 0.06 4.97 2.93
CA LYS A 131 -0.20 4.60 4.33
C LYS A 131 -0.67 5.82 5.14
N PHE A 132 -0.13 7.00 4.85
CA PHE A 132 -0.57 8.24 5.47
C PHE A 132 -1.99 8.62 5.05
N GLU A 133 -2.29 8.61 3.75
CA GLU A 133 -3.64 8.87 3.21
C GLU A 133 -4.70 7.94 3.85
N ILE A 134 -4.45 6.64 3.90
CA ILE A 134 -5.36 5.66 4.53
C ILE A 134 -5.55 5.98 6.01
N GLY A 135 -4.48 6.35 6.71
CA GLY A 135 -4.56 6.71 8.13
C GLY A 135 -5.34 7.99 8.39
N ASP A 136 -5.33 8.93 7.45
CA ASP A 136 -6.07 10.18 7.52
C ASP A 136 -7.56 9.98 7.16
N GLU A 137 -7.87 9.17 6.15
CA GLU A 137 -9.26 8.79 5.82
C GLU A 137 -9.98 8.20 7.03
N ILE A 138 -9.32 7.29 7.76
CA ILE A 138 -9.88 6.69 8.98
C ILE A 138 -10.17 7.75 10.05
N ARG A 139 -9.33 8.78 10.20
CA ARG A 139 -9.54 9.84 11.22
C ARG A 139 -10.67 10.80 10.88
N VAL A 140 -10.99 10.98 9.61
CA VAL A 140 -12.07 11.89 9.18
C VAL A 140 -13.44 11.21 9.25
N MET A 141 -13.48 9.89 9.46
CA MET A 141 -14.70 9.11 9.62
C MET A 141 -15.21 9.02 11.08
N ASP A 142 -14.45 9.54 12.04
CA ASP A 142 -14.81 9.65 13.47
C ASP A 142 -15.29 11.07 13.81
#